data_AF-A0A6G8S6Y3-F1
#
_entry.id   AF-A0A6G8S6Y3-F1
#
_cell.length_a   1.000
_cell.length_b   1.000
_cell.length_c   1.000
_cell.angle_alpha   90.00
_cell.angle_beta   90.00
_cell.angle_gamma   90.00
#
_symmetry.space_group_name_H-M   'P 1'
#
loop_
_entity.id
_entity.type
_entity.pdbx_description
1 polymer ?
#
loop_
_entity_poly.entity_id
_entity_poly.type
_entity_poly.pdbx_seq_one_letter_code
_entity_poly.pdbx_strand_id
1 'polypeptide(L)'
;MIWVEILAGVVIWLSFWSLIPRDEWWFRGADFPRLQFLFLGAVALIGLLFWPSEWTLAREIILALLIAALAYQLKMVLPYTLIWKKQVKQVTEDQLDESKQISLIVSNVLTPNDKYHLLIEQIEKHQPDLVLTLETDQNWQNQLAVIEADYPYRVPVPLDNLYGMHLYSKLELSDTEVKFILSDEIPSIHTTVTLRSGHQVQLYCLHPKPPSPTEAKDSTLRDAELLIVGDQIKDLDESCIVMGDLNDVAWSRTTRLFQRISGLLDPRVGRHYVNTFHADYPLLRWSLDHVFHSTDFALVKMERLPHVGSDHFPVYVVLQTGREFERVQQELEQTDADEQEAQEAIQEGIEKAEKEEKIVTDEIAQDYK
;
A
#
# COMPACT_ATOMS: atom_id res chain seq x y z
N MET A 1 16.90 -33.01 -18.55
CA MET A 1 16.64 -33.17 -17.10
C MET A 1 15.27 -32.61 -16.82
N ILE A 2 14.29 -33.46 -16.52
CA ILE A 2 12.88 -33.06 -16.38
C ILE A 2 12.66 -31.96 -15.33
N TRP A 3 13.54 -31.85 -14.33
CA TRP A 3 13.47 -30.84 -13.28
C TRP A 3 13.55 -29.39 -13.78
N VAL A 4 14.33 -29.12 -14.83
CA VAL A 4 14.42 -27.76 -15.41
C VAL A 4 13.12 -27.37 -16.09
N GLU A 5 12.52 -28.32 -16.82
CA GLU A 5 11.22 -28.14 -17.49
C GLU A 5 10.08 -28.04 -16.48
N ILE A 6 10.12 -28.81 -15.38
CA ILE A 6 9.17 -28.69 -14.27
C ILE A 6 9.27 -27.31 -13.63
N LEU A 7 10.47 -26.83 -13.32
CA LEU A 7 10.66 -25.50 -12.73
C LEU A 7 10.14 -24.40 -13.67
N ALA A 8 10.47 -24.48 -14.96
CA ALA A 8 9.94 -23.56 -15.96
C ALA A 8 8.40 -23.62 -16.02
N GLY A 9 7.83 -24.83 -16.04
CA GLY A 9 6.39 -25.06 -16.05
C GLY A 9 5.67 -24.47 -14.84
N VAL A 10 6.26 -24.59 -13.64
CA VAL A 10 5.71 -23.99 -12.41
C VAL A 10 5.75 -22.46 -12.47
N VAL A 11 6.87 -21.87 -12.90
CA VAL A 11 7.00 -20.40 -13.02
C VAL A 11 6.02 -19.84 -14.06
N ILE A 12 5.90 -20.52 -15.20
CA ILE A 12 4.93 -20.21 -16.25
C ILE A 12 3.53 -20.25 -15.65
N TRP A 13 3.14 -21.39 -15.08
CA TRP A 13 1.80 -21.59 -14.53
C TRP A 13 1.44 -20.52 -13.50
N LEU A 14 2.30 -20.27 -12.51
CA LEU A 14 2.05 -19.25 -11.48
C LEU A 14 2.00 -17.83 -12.03
N SER A 15 2.81 -17.52 -13.05
CA SER A 15 2.79 -16.19 -13.70
C SER A 15 1.51 -15.94 -14.48
N PHE A 16 0.99 -16.96 -15.16
CA PHE A 16 -0.29 -16.87 -15.86
C PHE A 16 -1.48 -16.95 -14.89
N TRP A 17 -1.30 -17.64 -13.75
CA TRP A 17 -2.30 -17.71 -12.69
C TRP A 17 -2.60 -16.33 -12.10
N SER A 18 -1.57 -15.50 -11.88
CA SER A 18 -1.75 -14.12 -11.38
C SER A 18 -2.43 -13.17 -12.38
N LEU A 19 -2.70 -13.60 -13.62
CA LEU A 19 -3.42 -12.80 -14.61
C LEU A 19 -4.93 -13.02 -14.58
N ILE A 20 -5.38 -14.04 -13.85
CA ILE A 20 -6.80 -14.37 -13.75
C ILE A 20 -7.45 -13.29 -12.85
N PRO A 21 -8.43 -12.51 -13.35
CA PRO A 21 -9.04 -11.40 -12.61
C PRO A 21 -10.04 -11.94 -11.59
N ARG A 22 -9.53 -12.52 -10.50
CA ARG A 22 -10.30 -13.16 -9.44
C ARG A 22 -9.79 -12.70 -8.08
N ASP A 23 -10.74 -12.43 -7.20
CA ASP A 23 -10.46 -11.82 -5.91
C ASP A 23 -10.15 -12.83 -4.81
N GLU A 24 -10.38 -14.13 -5.04
CA GLU A 24 -10.12 -15.14 -4.02
C GLU A 24 -8.63 -15.17 -3.62
N TRP A 25 -8.39 -15.36 -2.32
CA TRP A 25 -7.04 -15.27 -1.73
C TRP A 25 -5.99 -16.17 -2.43
N TRP A 26 -6.38 -17.32 -2.97
CA TRP A 26 -5.48 -18.28 -3.64
C TRP A 26 -5.17 -17.92 -5.11
N PHE A 27 -5.93 -17.00 -5.71
CA PHE A 27 -5.53 -16.32 -6.94
C PHE A 27 -4.64 -15.13 -6.60
N ARG A 28 -5.08 -14.26 -5.68
CA ARG A 28 -4.35 -13.06 -5.26
C ARG A 28 -2.98 -13.37 -4.65
N GLY A 29 -2.81 -14.51 -3.99
CA GLY A 29 -1.52 -14.94 -3.46
C GLY A 29 -0.42 -15.07 -4.53
N ALA A 30 -0.77 -15.31 -5.80
CA ALA A 30 0.20 -15.35 -6.90
C ALA A 30 0.72 -13.95 -7.28
N ASP A 31 0.08 -12.87 -6.84
CA ASP A 31 0.57 -11.50 -7.04
C ASP A 31 1.79 -11.17 -6.19
N PHE A 32 1.99 -11.86 -5.06
CA PHE A 32 3.01 -11.50 -4.08
C PHE A 32 4.43 -11.86 -4.54
N PRO A 33 4.77 -13.12 -4.88
CA PRO A 33 6.16 -13.56 -5.01
C PRO A 33 6.79 -13.28 -6.41
N ARG A 34 6.60 -12.08 -6.97
CA ARG A 34 7.08 -11.74 -8.33
C ARG A 34 8.60 -11.76 -8.48
N LEU A 35 9.34 -11.31 -7.46
CA LEU A 35 10.81 -11.35 -7.47
C LEU A 35 11.34 -12.79 -7.42
N GLN A 36 10.64 -13.66 -6.69
CA GLN A 36 10.94 -15.09 -6.57
C GLN A 36 10.65 -15.79 -7.91
N PHE A 37 9.56 -15.44 -8.58
CA PHE A 37 9.25 -15.92 -9.93
C PHE A 37 10.31 -15.50 -10.95
N LEU A 38 10.80 -14.26 -10.89
CA LEU A 38 11.90 -13.80 -11.74
C LEU A 38 13.19 -14.58 -11.48
N PHE A 39 13.55 -14.76 -10.21
CA PHE A 39 14.76 -15.49 -9.86
C PHE A 39 14.69 -16.95 -10.32
N LEU A 40 13.63 -17.68 -9.94
CA LEU A 40 13.43 -19.07 -10.32
C LEU A 40 13.28 -19.25 -11.83
N GLY A 41 12.59 -18.32 -12.49
CA GLY A 41 12.45 -18.32 -13.94
C GLY A 41 13.78 -18.06 -14.65
N ALA A 42 14.64 -17.17 -14.13
CA ALA A 42 15.97 -16.94 -14.67
C ALA A 42 16.86 -18.18 -14.51
N VAL A 43 16.80 -18.85 -13.36
CA VAL A 43 17.49 -20.14 -13.14
C VAL A 43 16.99 -21.20 -14.13
N ALA A 44 15.67 -21.29 -14.34
CA ALA A 44 15.09 -22.20 -15.32
C ALA A 44 15.51 -21.87 -16.76
N LEU A 45 15.55 -20.58 -17.12
CA LEU A 45 15.97 -20.11 -18.44
C LEU A 45 17.43 -20.46 -18.73
N ILE A 46 18.33 -20.19 -17.78
CA ILE A 46 19.74 -20.58 -17.87
C ILE A 46 19.85 -22.11 -18.00
N GLY A 47 19.10 -22.85 -17.18
CA GLY A 47 19.04 -24.31 -17.28
C GLY A 47 18.60 -24.80 -18.66
N LEU A 48 17.57 -24.19 -19.25
CA LEU A 48 17.08 -24.55 -20.58
C LEU A 48 18.08 -24.24 -21.69
N LEU A 49 18.85 -23.14 -21.58
CA LEU A 49 19.79 -22.73 -22.63
C LEU A 49 21.09 -23.54 -22.63
N PHE A 50 21.62 -23.85 -21.44
CA PHE A 50 22.97 -24.42 -21.31
C PHE A 50 22.99 -25.93 -21.03
N TRP A 51 21.85 -26.54 -20.68
CA TRP A 51 21.83 -27.98 -20.43
C TRP A 51 21.87 -28.79 -21.74
N PRO A 52 22.81 -29.76 -21.87
CA PRO A 52 22.92 -30.61 -23.04
C PRO A 52 21.73 -31.57 -23.10
N SER A 53 20.76 -31.23 -23.92
CA SER A 53 19.58 -32.04 -24.25
C SER A 53 19.09 -31.60 -25.62
N GLU A 54 18.37 -32.47 -26.33
CA GLU A 54 17.85 -32.17 -27.65
C GLU A 54 16.80 -31.04 -27.59
N TRP A 55 16.74 -30.26 -28.66
CA TRP A 55 15.69 -29.25 -28.85
C TRP A 55 14.50 -29.92 -29.54
N THR A 56 13.47 -30.16 -28.74
CA THR A 56 12.17 -30.65 -29.21
C THR A 56 11.19 -29.48 -29.28
N LEU A 57 10.12 -29.62 -30.07
CA LEU A 57 9.06 -28.61 -30.15
C LEU A 57 8.50 -28.23 -28.76
N ALA A 58 8.35 -29.20 -27.86
CA ALA A 58 7.89 -28.96 -26.50
C ALA A 58 8.84 -28.03 -25.73
N ARG A 59 10.16 -28.23 -25.86
CA ARG A 59 11.16 -27.39 -25.19
C ARG A 59 11.20 -25.97 -25.78
N GLU A 60 11.02 -25.84 -27.09
CA GLU A 60 10.89 -24.53 -27.75
C GLU A 60 9.66 -23.77 -27.25
N ILE A 61 8.52 -24.44 -27.09
CA ILE A 61 7.30 -23.85 -26.51
C ILE A 61 7.53 -23.44 -25.06
N ILE A 62 8.12 -24.30 -24.22
CA ILE A 62 8.45 -23.96 -22.82
C ILE A 62 9.37 -22.74 -22.76
N LEU A 63 10.40 -22.68 -23.60
CA LEU A 63 11.31 -21.55 -23.67
C LEU A 63 10.55 -20.25 -24.00
N ALA A 64 9.70 -20.27 -25.03
CA ALA A 64 8.94 -19.09 -25.44
C ALA A 64 7.98 -18.60 -24.33
N LEU A 65 7.25 -19.53 -23.69
CA LEU A 65 6.35 -19.21 -22.58
C LEU A 65 7.11 -18.71 -21.34
N LEU A 66 8.27 -19.27 -21.04
CA LEU A 66 9.10 -18.82 -19.93
C LEU A 66 9.63 -17.40 -20.17
N ILE A 67 10.06 -17.09 -21.39
CA ILE A 67 10.49 -15.72 -21.76
C ILE A 67 9.31 -14.75 -21.60
N ALA A 68 8.11 -15.12 -22.05
CA ALA A 68 6.91 -14.30 -21.87
C ALA A 68 6.58 -14.09 -20.38
N ALA A 69 6.63 -15.14 -19.57
CA ALA A 69 6.42 -15.05 -18.12
C ALA A 69 7.45 -14.14 -17.45
N LEU A 70 8.74 -14.31 -17.76
CA LEU A 70 9.82 -13.45 -17.24
C LEU A 70 9.64 -11.98 -17.67
N ALA A 71 9.28 -11.73 -18.93
CA ALA A 71 9.03 -10.37 -19.40
C ALA A 71 7.85 -9.72 -18.67
N TYR A 72 6.78 -10.49 -18.41
CA TYR A 72 5.64 -10.02 -17.63
C TYR A 72 6.02 -9.73 -16.18
N GLN A 73 6.70 -10.66 -15.49
CA GLN A 73 7.14 -10.40 -14.12
C GLN A 73 8.11 -9.22 -14.06
N LEU A 74 9.00 -9.07 -15.05
CA LEU A 74 9.91 -7.95 -15.14
C LEU A 74 9.13 -6.64 -15.26
N LYS A 75 8.13 -6.56 -16.14
CA LYS A 75 7.25 -5.39 -16.28
C LYS A 75 6.61 -4.98 -14.96
N MET A 76 6.20 -5.93 -14.13
CA MET A 76 5.54 -5.66 -12.84
C MET A 76 6.51 -5.15 -11.77
N VAL A 77 7.74 -5.67 -11.74
CA VAL A 77 8.72 -5.32 -10.71
C VAL A 77 9.54 -4.08 -11.06
N LEU A 78 9.79 -3.83 -12.35
CA LEU A 78 10.68 -2.80 -12.86
C LEU A 78 10.36 -1.39 -12.31
N PRO A 79 9.08 -0.97 -12.16
CA PRO A 79 8.73 0.33 -11.58
C PRO A 79 9.31 0.61 -10.20
N TYR A 80 9.64 -0.40 -9.41
CA TYR A 80 10.11 -0.27 -8.02
C TYR A 80 11.63 -0.41 -7.90
N THR A 81 12.34 -0.18 -9.01
CA THR A 81 13.80 -0.28 -9.10
C THR A 81 14.43 1.07 -9.47
N LEU A 82 15.74 1.20 -9.20
CA LEU A 82 16.49 2.45 -9.40
C LEU A 82 16.62 2.87 -10.87
N ILE A 83 16.36 1.95 -11.80
CA ILE A 83 16.45 2.21 -13.24
C ILE A 83 15.15 2.76 -13.83
N TRP A 84 14.05 2.70 -13.09
CA TRP A 84 12.78 3.26 -13.53
C TRP A 84 12.70 4.76 -13.27
N LYS A 85 11.90 5.46 -14.08
CA LYS A 85 11.68 6.90 -13.90
C LYS A 85 10.95 7.13 -12.58
N LYS A 86 11.47 8.03 -11.75
CA LYS A 86 10.79 8.48 -10.53
C LYS A 86 9.44 9.11 -10.87
N GLN A 87 8.37 8.59 -10.27
CA GLN A 87 7.04 9.17 -10.38
C GLN A 87 6.99 10.48 -9.58
N VAL A 88 7.42 10.42 -8.32
CA VAL A 88 7.52 11.56 -7.41
C VAL A 88 8.93 12.16 -7.46
N LYS A 89 9.03 13.47 -7.62
CA LYS A 89 10.28 14.24 -7.60
C LYS A 89 10.95 14.17 -6.24
N GLN A 90 12.26 14.38 -6.25
CA GLN A 90 13.03 14.56 -5.04
C GLN A 90 13.20 16.06 -4.81
N VAL A 91 12.88 16.54 -3.61
CA VAL A 91 13.16 17.93 -3.22
C VAL A 91 14.68 18.15 -3.23
N THR A 92 15.15 19.20 -3.89
CA THR A 92 16.55 19.58 -3.89
C THR A 92 16.89 20.46 -2.68
N GLU A 93 18.18 20.56 -2.33
CA GLU A 93 18.61 21.33 -1.14
C GLU A 93 18.18 22.80 -1.19
N ASP A 94 18.15 23.40 -2.37
CA ASP A 94 17.72 24.79 -2.60
C ASP A 94 16.20 24.98 -2.53
N GLN A 95 15.43 23.89 -2.62
CA GLN A 95 13.96 23.90 -2.52
C GLN A 95 13.46 23.59 -1.11
N LEU A 96 14.33 23.16 -0.18
CA LEU A 96 13.91 22.73 1.15
C LEU A 96 13.24 23.88 1.93
N ASP A 97 12.04 23.60 2.41
CA ASP A 97 11.23 24.50 3.22
C ASP A 97 10.51 23.70 4.30
N GLU A 98 11.08 23.68 5.51
CA GLU A 98 10.56 22.94 6.65
C GLU A 98 9.13 23.35 7.03
N SER A 99 8.70 24.58 6.70
CA SER A 99 7.34 25.04 6.99
C SER A 99 6.27 24.34 6.15
N LYS A 100 6.67 23.79 4.99
CA LYS A 100 5.82 23.05 4.06
C LYS A 100 6.04 21.54 4.13
N GLN A 101 6.85 21.08 5.07
CA GLN A 101 7.12 19.67 5.26
C GLN A 101 6.12 19.03 6.21
N ILE A 102 5.81 17.77 5.92
CA ILE A 102 5.09 16.86 6.79
C ILE A 102 5.87 15.54 6.87
N SER A 103 6.22 15.16 8.09
CA SER A 103 6.92 13.92 8.39
C SER A 103 5.99 12.94 9.10
N LEU A 104 6.01 11.68 8.69
CA LEU A 104 5.07 10.66 9.16
C LEU A 104 5.77 9.33 9.42
N ILE A 105 5.37 8.66 10.50
CA ILE A 105 5.63 7.23 10.74
C ILE A 105 4.31 6.47 10.60
N VAL A 106 4.30 5.45 9.75
CA VAL A 106 3.21 4.46 9.66
C VAL A 106 3.74 3.14 10.17
N SER A 107 3.00 2.50 11.08
CA SER A 107 3.39 1.20 11.66
C SER A 107 2.17 0.33 11.93
N ASN A 108 2.01 -0.76 11.18
CA ASN A 108 1.26 -1.91 11.69
C ASN A 108 2.06 -2.54 12.84
N VAL A 109 1.49 -2.54 14.04
CA VAL A 109 2.21 -2.92 15.26
C VAL A 109 2.02 -4.37 15.66
N LEU A 110 1.09 -5.09 15.01
CA LEU A 110 0.60 -6.43 15.35
C LEU A 110 0.06 -6.50 16.79
N THR A 111 -1.26 -6.58 16.99
CA THR A 111 -1.87 -6.41 18.34
C THR A 111 -1.21 -7.24 19.45
N PRO A 112 -0.85 -8.53 19.27
CA PRO A 112 -0.18 -9.32 20.30
C PRO A 112 1.27 -8.93 20.64
N ASN A 113 1.91 -8.05 19.85
CA ASN A 113 3.29 -7.60 20.08
C ASN A 113 3.37 -6.73 21.35
N ASP A 114 4.28 -7.09 22.26
CA ASP A 114 4.50 -6.41 23.54
C ASP A 114 5.79 -5.57 23.59
N LYS A 115 6.51 -5.44 22.45
CA LYS A 115 7.77 -4.70 22.36
C LYS A 115 7.56 -3.21 22.07
N TYR A 116 6.64 -2.57 22.79
CA TYR A 116 6.23 -1.17 22.62
C TYR A 116 7.41 -0.19 22.54
N HIS A 117 8.42 -0.40 23.39
CA HIS A 117 9.62 0.44 23.49
C HIS A 117 10.36 0.58 22.15
N LEU A 118 10.36 -0.43 21.28
CA LEU A 118 11.07 -0.36 19.99
C LEU A 118 10.45 0.66 19.04
N LEU A 119 9.12 0.76 19.02
CA LEU A 119 8.41 1.77 18.23
C LEU A 119 8.58 3.16 18.87
N ILE A 120 8.44 3.25 20.20
CA ILE A 120 8.63 4.51 20.95
C ILE A 120 10.03 5.08 20.69
N GLU A 121 11.08 4.26 20.72
CA GLU A 121 12.45 4.69 20.38
C GLU A 121 12.55 5.26 18.96
N GLN A 122 11.82 4.71 17.98
CA GLN A 122 11.80 5.28 16.63
C GLN A 122 11.07 6.61 16.59
N ILE A 123 9.95 6.75 17.30
CA ILE A 123 9.20 8.01 17.38
C ILE A 123 10.06 9.09 18.05
N GLU A 124 10.70 8.75 19.18
CA GLU A 124 11.60 9.66 19.89
C GLU A 124 12.79 10.10 19.06
N LYS A 125 13.38 9.18 18.29
CA LYS A 125 14.53 9.45 17.43
C LYS A 125 14.18 10.30 16.21
N HIS A 126 13.07 10.00 15.53
CA HIS A 126 12.71 10.64 14.26
C HIS A 126 11.82 11.87 14.46
N GLN A 127 11.17 12.00 15.61
CA GLN A 127 10.30 13.12 15.96
C GLN A 127 9.29 13.49 14.86
N PRO A 128 8.58 12.52 14.23
CA PRO A 128 7.69 12.81 13.10
C PRO A 128 6.56 13.77 13.50
N ASP A 129 5.96 14.43 12.51
CA ASP A 129 4.77 15.26 12.70
C ASP A 129 3.54 14.41 12.99
N LEU A 130 3.43 13.28 12.30
CA LEU A 130 2.33 12.32 12.43
C LEU A 130 2.86 10.92 12.78
N VAL A 131 2.13 10.21 13.64
CA VAL A 131 2.32 8.78 13.89
C VAL A 131 0.98 8.10 13.67
N LEU A 132 0.93 7.17 12.72
CA LEU A 132 -0.17 6.25 12.51
C LEU A 132 0.24 4.85 12.96
N THR A 133 -0.50 4.29 13.91
CA THR A 133 -0.36 2.90 14.33
C THR A 133 -1.61 2.11 13.96
N LEU A 134 -1.43 0.93 13.37
CA LEU A 134 -2.48 0.00 12.95
C LEU A 134 -2.38 -1.30 13.75
N GLU A 135 -3.47 -2.06 13.84
CA GLU A 135 -3.61 -3.24 14.71
C GLU A 135 -3.38 -2.94 16.19
N THR A 136 -3.97 -1.86 16.67
CA THR A 136 -3.78 -1.40 18.05
C THR A 136 -5.01 -1.62 18.93
N ASP A 137 -4.77 -2.11 20.15
CA ASP A 137 -5.77 -2.30 21.18
C ASP A 137 -5.61 -1.27 22.32
N GLN A 138 -6.36 -1.46 23.41
CA GLN A 138 -6.26 -0.61 24.59
C GLN A 138 -4.89 -0.69 25.28
N ASN A 139 -4.17 -1.83 25.18
CA ASN A 139 -2.83 -1.95 25.76
C ASN A 139 -1.84 -1.07 24.99
N TRP A 140 -1.87 -1.12 23.66
CA TRP A 140 -1.09 -0.22 22.82
C TRP A 140 -1.38 1.24 23.13
N GLN A 141 -2.65 1.63 23.25
CA GLN A 141 -3.01 3.00 23.65
C GLN A 141 -2.35 3.42 24.97
N ASN A 142 -2.40 2.56 25.99
CA ASN A 142 -1.84 2.84 27.30
C ASN A 142 -0.31 2.99 27.26
N GLN A 143 0.37 2.20 26.43
CA GLN A 143 1.83 2.24 26.31
C GLN A 143 2.30 3.45 25.50
N LEU A 144 1.54 3.85 24.47
CA LEU A 144 1.80 5.05 23.69
C LEU A 144 1.45 6.34 24.44
N ALA A 145 0.85 6.27 25.63
CA ALA A 145 0.60 7.45 26.46
C ALA A 145 1.86 8.31 26.72
N VAL A 146 3.05 7.71 26.67
CA VAL A 146 4.33 8.40 26.90
C VAL A 146 4.67 9.44 25.84
N ILE A 147 4.17 9.31 24.60
CA ILE A 147 4.44 10.28 23.52
C ILE A 147 3.42 11.41 23.50
N GLU A 148 2.27 11.28 24.17
CA GLU A 148 1.14 12.21 24.03
C GLU A 148 1.45 13.65 24.41
N ALA A 149 2.44 13.88 25.27
CA ALA A 149 2.89 15.23 25.62
C ALA A 149 3.47 15.98 24.41
N ASP A 150 4.10 15.27 23.48
CA ASP A 150 4.68 15.83 22.26
C ASP A 150 3.68 15.85 21.09
N TYR A 151 2.61 15.05 21.17
CA TYR A 151 1.57 14.89 20.14
C TYR A 151 0.18 15.27 20.68
N PRO A 152 -0.13 16.58 20.80
CA PRO A 152 -1.35 17.05 21.46
C PRO A 152 -2.64 16.69 20.72
N TYR A 153 -2.60 16.52 19.39
CA TYR A 153 -3.78 16.18 18.58
C TYR A 153 -3.81 14.67 18.33
N ARG A 154 -4.92 14.01 18.69
CA ARG A 154 -5.00 12.55 18.76
C ARG A 154 -6.36 12.04 18.33
N VAL A 155 -6.36 10.92 17.63
CA VAL A 155 -7.57 10.16 17.24
C VAL A 155 -7.35 8.70 17.63
N PRO A 156 -7.67 8.32 18.87
CA PRO A 156 -7.54 6.95 19.34
C PRO A 156 -8.78 6.12 18.99
N VAL A 157 -8.58 5.00 18.28
CA VAL A 157 -9.62 4.01 17.95
C VAL A 157 -9.11 2.60 18.30
N PRO A 158 -8.85 2.30 19.58
CA PRO A 158 -8.37 0.98 19.98
C PRO A 158 -9.47 -0.07 19.78
N LEU A 159 -9.15 -1.17 19.10
CA LEU A 159 -10.08 -2.29 18.91
C LEU A 159 -9.39 -3.62 19.16
N ASP A 160 -10.10 -4.56 19.79
CA ASP A 160 -9.63 -5.92 20.07
C ASP A 160 -10.03 -6.88 18.93
N ASN A 161 -9.81 -6.45 17.68
CA ASN A 161 -10.20 -7.18 16.48
C ASN A 161 -9.16 -7.09 15.34
N LEU A 162 -7.92 -6.69 15.65
CA LEU A 162 -6.83 -6.40 14.71
C LEU A 162 -7.03 -5.15 13.82
N TYR A 163 -8.14 -4.42 13.88
CA TYR A 163 -8.33 -3.23 13.03
C TYR A 163 -8.30 -1.91 13.78
N GLY A 164 -7.98 -1.93 15.08
CA GLY A 164 -7.84 -0.69 15.84
C GLY A 164 -6.68 0.16 15.35
N MET A 165 -6.82 1.47 15.42
CA MET A 165 -5.82 2.40 14.91
C MET A 165 -5.70 3.64 15.79
N HIS A 166 -4.53 4.28 15.77
CA HIS A 166 -4.32 5.58 16.41
C HIS A 166 -3.64 6.53 15.44
N LEU A 167 -4.12 7.77 15.40
CA LEU A 167 -3.42 8.89 14.80
C LEU A 167 -2.94 9.85 15.90
N TYR A 168 -1.64 10.06 15.99
CA TYR A 168 -1.02 11.07 16.85
C TYR A 168 -0.41 12.17 15.98
N SER A 169 -0.64 13.44 16.32
CA SER A 169 -0.18 14.58 15.53
C SER A 169 0.37 15.71 16.39
N LYS A 170 1.50 16.27 15.94
CA LYS A 170 2.05 17.55 16.41
C LYS A 170 1.35 18.75 15.78
N LEU A 171 0.83 18.54 14.57
CA LEU A 171 0.13 19.55 13.77
C LEU A 171 -1.37 19.54 14.09
N GLU A 172 -2.02 20.70 13.93
CA GLU A 172 -3.44 20.82 14.20
C GLU A 172 -4.25 19.91 13.27
N LEU A 173 -5.17 19.16 13.88
CA LEU A 173 -6.17 18.35 13.19
C LEU A 173 -7.53 19.04 13.28
N SER A 174 -8.20 19.23 12.15
CA SER A 174 -9.59 19.68 12.06
C SER A 174 -10.42 18.69 11.27
N ASP A 175 -11.75 18.86 11.37
CA ASP A 175 -12.74 18.10 10.59
C ASP A 175 -12.51 16.58 10.66
N THR A 176 -12.14 16.11 11.85
CA THR A 176 -11.78 14.71 12.10
C THR A 176 -13.02 13.85 12.21
N GLU A 177 -13.08 12.82 11.38
CA GLU A 177 -14.12 11.80 11.38
C GLU A 177 -13.49 10.40 11.43
N VAL A 178 -14.05 9.53 12.28
CA VAL A 178 -13.78 8.09 12.25
C VAL A 178 -14.92 7.47 11.47
N LYS A 179 -14.57 6.84 10.36
CA LYS A 179 -15.53 6.30 9.38
C LYS A 179 -15.48 4.78 9.35
N PHE A 180 -16.59 4.20 8.93
CA PHE A 180 -16.78 2.75 8.82
C PHE A 180 -17.40 2.46 7.47
N ILE A 181 -16.58 2.52 6.42
CA ILE A 181 -17.04 2.69 5.03
C ILE A 181 -17.86 1.49 4.55
N LEU A 182 -17.30 0.27 4.65
CA LEU A 182 -17.96 -0.97 4.21
C LEU A 182 -18.19 -1.99 5.34
N SER A 183 -17.71 -1.69 6.54
CA SER A 183 -17.84 -2.56 7.72
C SER A 183 -17.78 -1.72 8.99
N ASP A 184 -18.67 -1.98 9.94
CA ASP A 184 -18.70 -1.37 11.28
C ASP A 184 -17.59 -1.86 12.23
N GLU A 185 -16.78 -2.83 11.78
CA GLU A 185 -15.65 -3.40 12.52
C GLU A 185 -14.30 -2.79 12.12
N ILE A 186 -14.23 -2.12 10.97
CA ILE A 186 -12.99 -1.64 10.37
C ILE A 186 -13.04 -0.11 10.28
N PRO A 187 -12.32 0.60 11.16
CA PRO A 187 -12.29 2.04 11.14
C PRO A 187 -11.36 2.58 10.05
N SER A 188 -11.70 3.75 9.53
CA SER A 188 -10.77 4.67 8.86
C SER A 188 -10.78 6.02 9.56
N ILE A 189 -9.68 6.78 9.46
CA ILE A 189 -9.60 8.15 10.00
C ILE A 189 -9.47 9.12 8.83
N HIS A 190 -10.42 10.04 8.72
CA HIS A 190 -10.44 11.11 7.74
C HIS A 190 -10.29 12.44 8.50
N THR A 191 -9.32 13.28 8.17
CA THR A 191 -9.10 14.55 8.87
C THR A 191 -8.29 15.53 8.04
N THR A 192 -8.40 16.82 8.34
CA THR A 192 -7.55 17.86 7.76
C THR A 192 -6.38 18.18 8.69
N VAL A 193 -5.15 18.09 8.18
CA VAL A 193 -3.93 18.48 8.88
C VAL A 193 -3.52 19.88 8.42
N THR A 194 -3.30 20.81 9.35
CA THR A 194 -2.77 22.14 9.04
C THR A 194 -1.25 22.16 9.20
N LEU A 195 -0.52 22.34 8.09
CA LEU A 195 0.93 22.47 8.11
C LEU A 195 1.37 23.76 8.81
N ARG A 196 2.66 23.85 9.17
CA ARG A 196 3.26 25.04 9.78
C ARG A 196 3.13 26.30 8.90
N SER A 197 3.03 26.12 7.58
CA SER A 197 2.76 27.17 6.60
C SER A 197 1.32 27.68 6.61
N GLY A 198 0.40 27.00 7.33
CA GLY A 198 -1.04 27.22 7.28
C GLY A 198 -1.75 26.49 6.12
N HIS A 199 -1.00 25.75 5.30
CA HIS A 199 -1.57 24.95 4.21
C HIS A 199 -2.31 23.73 4.77
N GLN A 200 -3.52 23.47 4.27
CA GLN A 200 -4.35 22.36 4.71
C GLN A 200 -4.12 21.13 3.82
N VAL A 201 -4.04 19.95 4.44
CA VAL A 201 -3.80 18.67 3.79
C VAL A 201 -4.83 17.67 4.29
N GLN A 202 -5.62 17.11 3.38
CA GLN A 202 -6.55 16.02 3.71
C GLN A 202 -5.78 14.73 3.97
N LEU A 203 -6.12 14.05 5.04
CA LEU A 203 -5.46 12.84 5.48
C LEU A 203 -6.48 11.71 5.60
N TYR A 204 -6.20 10.62 4.89
CA TYR A 204 -7.01 9.41 4.89
C TYR A 204 -6.16 8.24 5.42
N CYS A 205 -6.51 7.73 6.59
CA CYS A 205 -5.84 6.58 7.20
C CYS A 205 -6.70 5.33 7.00
N LEU A 206 -6.17 4.33 6.30
CA LEU A 206 -6.91 3.13 5.92
C LEU A 206 -6.20 1.86 6.41
N HIS A 207 -6.98 0.84 6.78
CA HIS A 207 -6.48 -0.50 7.06
C HIS A 207 -7.49 -1.58 6.67
N PRO A 208 -7.77 -1.73 5.36
CA PRO A 208 -8.78 -2.65 4.91
C PRO A 208 -8.31 -4.11 5.07
N LYS A 209 -9.29 -5.00 5.21
CA LYS A 209 -9.08 -6.41 5.52
C LYS A 209 -8.30 -7.17 4.42
N PRO A 210 -7.27 -7.97 4.74
CA PRO A 210 -6.56 -8.76 3.74
C PRO A 210 -7.40 -9.94 3.20
N PRO A 211 -7.21 -10.32 1.93
CA PRO A 211 -7.68 -11.61 1.42
C PRO A 211 -6.81 -12.74 2.01
N SER A 212 -7.26 -13.38 3.08
CA SER A 212 -6.55 -14.46 3.74
C SER A 212 -7.49 -15.56 4.26
N PRO A 213 -7.05 -16.83 4.34
CA PRO A 213 -7.89 -17.93 4.84
C PRO A 213 -8.48 -17.70 6.24
N THR A 214 -7.80 -16.88 7.05
CA THR A 214 -8.17 -16.59 8.44
C THR A 214 -9.04 -15.36 8.57
N GLU A 215 -9.03 -14.45 7.60
CA GLU A 215 -9.71 -13.15 7.70
C GLU A 215 -10.81 -12.99 6.66
N ALA A 216 -10.50 -13.06 5.36
CA ALA A 216 -11.46 -12.88 4.28
C ALA A 216 -11.19 -13.81 3.10
N LYS A 217 -12.26 -14.41 2.56
CA LYS A 217 -12.17 -15.36 1.45
C LYS A 217 -11.64 -14.74 0.15
N ASP A 218 -11.81 -13.43 -0.01
CA ASP A 218 -11.44 -12.66 -1.20
C ASP A 218 -11.18 -11.19 -0.83
N SER A 219 -10.76 -10.39 -1.81
CA SER A 219 -10.41 -8.98 -1.67
C SER A 219 -11.53 -7.99 -2.01
N THR A 220 -12.74 -8.44 -2.32
CA THR A 220 -13.79 -7.58 -2.92
C THR A 220 -14.13 -6.35 -2.06
N LEU A 221 -14.29 -6.52 -0.74
CA LEU A 221 -14.58 -5.40 0.17
C LEU A 221 -13.39 -4.44 0.30
N ARG A 222 -12.17 -4.98 0.42
CA ARG A 222 -10.93 -4.20 0.49
C ARG A 222 -10.75 -3.33 -0.75
N ASP A 223 -10.99 -3.92 -1.92
CA ASP A 223 -10.81 -3.28 -3.21
C ASP A 223 -11.85 -2.16 -3.40
N ALA A 224 -13.11 -2.42 -3.05
CA ALA A 224 -14.17 -1.42 -3.09
C ALA A 224 -13.90 -0.26 -2.12
N GLU A 225 -13.48 -0.52 -0.88
CA GLU A 225 -13.18 0.52 0.10
C GLU A 225 -12.10 1.49 -0.42
N LEU A 226 -11.02 0.92 -0.96
CA LEU A 226 -9.92 1.72 -1.51
C LEU A 226 -10.39 2.56 -2.71
N LEU A 227 -11.24 2.00 -3.58
CA LEU A 227 -11.75 2.70 -4.77
C LEU A 227 -12.79 3.78 -4.43
N ILE A 228 -13.63 3.56 -3.41
CA ILE A 228 -14.53 4.59 -2.87
C ILE A 228 -13.72 5.79 -2.40
N VAL A 229 -12.68 5.58 -1.59
CA VAL A 229 -11.81 6.68 -1.13
C VAL A 229 -11.11 7.35 -2.31
N GLY A 230 -10.67 6.57 -3.30
CA GLY A 230 -10.02 7.10 -4.50
C GLY A 230 -10.94 7.99 -5.34
N ASP A 231 -12.19 7.58 -5.53
CA ASP A 231 -13.19 8.33 -6.29
C ASP A 231 -13.61 9.61 -5.57
N GLN A 232 -13.72 9.59 -4.24
CA GLN A 232 -13.94 10.82 -3.48
C GLN A 232 -12.80 11.83 -3.60
N ILE A 233 -11.55 11.36 -3.58
CA ILE A 233 -10.37 12.22 -3.72
C ILE A 233 -10.33 12.85 -5.11
N LYS A 234 -10.72 12.11 -6.15
CA LYS A 234 -10.77 12.60 -7.53
C LYS A 234 -11.65 13.85 -7.69
N ASP A 235 -12.73 13.94 -6.92
CA ASP A 235 -13.65 15.08 -6.94
C ASP A 235 -13.15 16.29 -6.12
N LEU A 236 -12.08 16.11 -5.34
CA LEU A 236 -11.49 17.13 -4.47
C LEU A 236 -10.21 17.71 -5.10
N ASP A 237 -10.23 19.00 -5.46
CA ASP A 237 -9.03 19.76 -5.88
C ASP A 237 -8.23 20.21 -4.64
N GLU A 238 -7.87 19.25 -3.78
CA GLU A 238 -7.23 19.49 -2.48
C GLU A 238 -5.94 18.68 -2.32
N SER A 239 -4.96 19.25 -1.61
CA SER A 239 -3.76 18.51 -1.22
C SER A 239 -4.14 17.37 -0.28
N CYS A 240 -3.73 16.15 -0.58
CA CYS A 240 -4.11 14.99 0.22
C CYS A 240 -3.00 13.94 0.34
N ILE A 241 -3.10 13.15 1.42
CA ILE A 241 -2.26 12.01 1.72
C ILE A 241 -3.17 10.84 2.12
N VAL A 242 -2.97 9.69 1.47
CA VAL A 242 -3.60 8.42 1.86
C VAL A 242 -2.51 7.51 2.40
N MET A 243 -2.66 7.03 3.63
CA MET A 243 -1.64 6.21 4.28
C MET A 243 -2.21 5.06 5.11
N GLY A 244 -1.44 3.99 5.22
CA GLY A 244 -1.76 2.83 6.05
C GLY A 244 -1.32 1.52 5.43
N ASP A 245 -1.72 0.41 6.05
CA ASP A 245 -1.51 -0.94 5.55
C ASP A 245 -2.73 -1.34 4.71
N LEU A 246 -2.55 -1.28 3.39
CA LEU A 246 -3.63 -1.57 2.45
C LEU A 246 -3.77 -3.07 2.16
N ASN A 247 -2.96 -3.92 2.80
CA ASN A 247 -3.00 -5.37 2.62
C ASN A 247 -2.92 -5.82 1.15
N ASP A 248 -2.27 -5.01 0.31
CA ASP A 248 -2.07 -5.28 -1.11
C ASP A 248 -0.69 -4.83 -1.56
N VAL A 249 -0.14 -5.53 -2.54
CA VAL A 249 1.20 -5.24 -3.07
C VAL A 249 1.17 -4.06 -4.02
N ALA A 250 2.21 -3.23 -4.01
CA ALA A 250 2.26 -2.00 -4.82
C ALA A 250 1.96 -2.18 -6.32
N TRP A 251 2.30 -3.34 -6.89
CA TRP A 251 2.07 -3.66 -8.31
C TRP A 251 0.73 -4.36 -8.58
N SER A 252 -0.15 -4.50 -7.60
CA SER A 252 -1.43 -5.16 -7.81
C SER A 252 -2.30 -4.40 -8.82
N ARG A 253 -3.30 -5.10 -9.37
CA ARG A 253 -4.28 -4.47 -10.26
C ARG A 253 -5.02 -3.34 -9.53
N THR A 254 -5.51 -3.63 -8.32
CA THR A 254 -6.31 -2.72 -7.49
C THR A 254 -5.53 -1.48 -7.08
N THR A 255 -4.30 -1.61 -6.58
CA THR A 255 -3.47 -0.45 -6.20
C THR A 255 -3.14 0.44 -7.40
N ARG A 256 -2.94 -0.15 -8.58
CA ARG A 256 -2.73 0.63 -9.81
C ARG A 256 -4.01 1.30 -10.28
N LEU A 257 -5.17 0.63 -10.16
CA LEU A 257 -6.47 1.22 -10.48
C LEU A 257 -6.75 2.40 -9.55
N PHE A 258 -6.58 2.22 -8.24
CA PHE A 258 -6.67 3.27 -7.24
C PHE A 258 -5.85 4.52 -7.61
N GLN A 259 -4.58 4.37 -8.00
CA GLN A 259 -3.76 5.52 -8.44
C GLN A 259 -4.28 6.20 -9.72
N ARG A 260 -4.91 5.46 -10.64
CA ARG A 260 -5.50 6.03 -11.86
C ARG A 260 -6.80 6.76 -11.58
N ILE A 261 -7.61 6.26 -10.64
CA ILE A 261 -8.88 6.90 -10.24
C ILE A 261 -8.62 8.12 -9.37
N SER A 262 -7.79 8.00 -8.34
CA SER A 262 -7.53 9.06 -7.37
C SER A 262 -6.53 10.13 -7.83
N GLY A 263 -5.79 9.89 -8.92
CA GLY A 263 -4.68 10.74 -9.35
C GLY A 263 -3.44 10.70 -8.44
N LEU A 264 -3.47 9.97 -7.32
CA LEU A 264 -2.40 9.99 -6.35
C LEU A 264 -1.13 9.27 -6.82
N LEU A 265 0.01 9.77 -6.34
CA LEU A 265 1.33 9.30 -6.71
C LEU A 265 1.94 8.40 -5.63
N ASP A 266 2.73 7.42 -6.06
CA ASP A 266 3.51 6.54 -5.19
C ASP A 266 4.98 7.02 -5.08
N PRO A 267 5.45 7.43 -3.89
CA PRO A 267 6.82 7.88 -3.70
C PRO A 267 7.87 6.77 -3.90
N ARG A 268 7.49 5.49 -3.87
CA ARG A 268 8.40 4.35 -4.04
C ARG A 268 8.79 4.11 -5.50
N VAL A 269 7.95 4.52 -6.45
CA VAL A 269 8.17 4.28 -7.88
C VAL A 269 9.43 5.02 -8.37
N GLY A 270 10.32 4.29 -9.04
CA GLY A 270 11.62 4.74 -9.54
C GLY A 270 12.72 4.81 -8.49
N ARG A 271 12.54 4.14 -7.33
CA ARG A 271 13.51 4.10 -6.24
C ARG A 271 13.89 2.67 -5.89
N HIS A 272 13.38 2.16 -4.78
CA HIS A 272 13.67 0.82 -4.31
C HIS A 272 12.44 0.24 -3.61
N TYR A 273 12.45 -1.07 -3.43
CA TYR A 273 11.47 -1.76 -2.60
C TYR A 273 11.52 -1.23 -1.17
N VAL A 274 10.35 -0.87 -0.65
CA VAL A 274 10.13 -0.57 0.76
C VAL A 274 9.30 -1.74 1.30
N ASN A 275 9.93 -2.91 1.42
CA ASN A 275 9.22 -4.11 1.83
C ASN A 275 9.05 -4.15 3.35
N THR A 276 7.81 -3.99 3.78
CA THR A 276 7.39 -3.89 5.18
C THR A 276 6.95 -5.23 5.77
N PHE A 277 6.37 -6.13 4.97
CA PHE A 277 5.82 -7.41 5.45
C PHE A 277 6.28 -8.60 4.61
N HIS A 278 6.70 -9.75 5.12
CA HIS A 278 6.74 -10.12 6.53
C HIS A 278 8.14 -9.88 7.11
N ALA A 279 8.22 -9.22 8.27
CA ALA A 279 9.45 -8.67 8.80
C ALA A 279 10.51 -9.75 9.09
N ASP A 280 10.08 -10.92 9.55
CA ASP A 280 10.94 -12.06 9.90
C ASP A 280 11.42 -12.91 8.73
N TYR A 281 10.87 -12.74 7.52
CA TYR A 281 11.21 -13.57 6.35
C TYR A 281 11.87 -12.75 5.23
N PRO A 282 13.20 -12.52 5.25
CA PRO A 282 13.90 -11.67 4.27
C PRO A 282 13.64 -11.97 2.80
N LEU A 283 13.42 -13.25 2.46
CA LEU A 283 13.16 -13.71 1.09
C LEU A 283 11.69 -13.67 0.70
N LEU A 284 10.78 -13.33 1.62
CA LEU A 284 9.33 -13.26 1.45
C LEU A 284 8.81 -11.94 2.05
N ARG A 285 9.44 -10.83 1.62
CA ARG A 285 9.01 -9.48 1.98
C ARG A 285 8.39 -8.76 0.78
N TRP A 286 7.37 -7.97 1.08
CA TRP A 286 6.46 -7.26 0.21
C TRP A 286 6.11 -5.90 0.83
N SER A 287 5.61 -4.99 0.00
CA SER A 287 5.31 -3.61 0.38
C SER A 287 3.80 -3.47 0.54
N LEU A 288 3.32 -3.66 1.77
CA LEU A 288 1.88 -3.59 2.11
C LEU A 288 1.49 -2.26 2.75
N ASP A 289 2.44 -1.54 3.34
CA ASP A 289 2.22 -0.21 3.88
C ASP A 289 2.47 0.83 2.78
N HIS A 290 1.46 1.66 2.54
CA HIS A 290 1.45 2.66 1.47
C HIS A 290 1.33 4.06 2.04
N VAL A 291 1.91 5.00 1.30
CA VAL A 291 1.75 6.45 1.50
C VAL A 291 1.61 7.02 0.11
N PHE A 292 0.39 7.28 -0.32
CA PHE A 292 0.07 7.98 -1.56
C PHE A 292 -0.19 9.45 -1.26
N HIS A 293 0.05 10.32 -2.23
CA HIS A 293 -0.18 11.75 -2.07
C HIS A 293 -0.53 12.42 -3.39
N SER A 294 -1.18 13.57 -3.30
CA SER A 294 -1.51 14.43 -4.45
C SER A 294 -0.25 14.95 -5.16
N THR A 295 -0.44 15.49 -6.36
CA THR A 295 0.65 15.89 -7.27
C THR A 295 1.46 17.10 -6.80
N ASP A 296 0.99 17.84 -5.80
CA ASP A 296 1.67 18.99 -5.20
C ASP A 296 2.74 18.60 -4.17
N PHE A 297 2.87 17.32 -3.80
CA PHE A 297 3.93 16.86 -2.90
C PHE A 297 5.14 16.30 -3.65
N ALA A 298 6.33 16.62 -3.15
CA ALA A 298 7.59 15.96 -3.51
C ALA A 298 8.23 15.26 -2.32
N LEU A 299 9.07 14.27 -2.62
CA LEU A 299 9.72 13.46 -1.60
C LEU A 299 10.98 14.14 -1.06
N VAL A 300 11.03 14.34 0.25
CA VAL A 300 12.25 14.72 0.97
C VAL A 300 13.00 13.45 1.41
N LYS A 301 12.30 12.51 2.06
CA LYS A 301 12.90 11.26 2.54
C LYS A 301 11.86 10.14 2.62
N MET A 302 12.29 8.91 2.34
CA MET A 302 11.52 7.70 2.64
C MET A 302 12.48 6.62 3.10
N GLU A 303 12.20 6.01 4.25
CA GLU A 303 12.99 4.91 4.76
C GLU A 303 12.12 3.90 5.50
N ARG A 304 12.47 2.63 5.35
CA ARG A 304 11.94 1.57 6.21
C ARG A 304 12.75 1.54 7.49
N LEU A 305 12.08 1.66 8.62
CA LEU A 305 12.69 1.68 9.94
C LEU A 305 13.08 0.26 10.42
N PRO A 306 13.86 0.14 11.51
CA PRO A 306 14.21 -1.16 12.10
C PRO A 306 13.00 -2.00 12.52
N HIS A 307 13.21 -3.29 12.73
CA HIS A 307 12.19 -4.24 13.22
C HIS A 307 11.73 -3.83 14.63
N VAL A 308 10.41 -3.72 14.84
CA VAL A 308 9.80 -3.26 16.12
C VAL A 308 9.05 -4.36 16.88
N GLY A 309 9.31 -5.63 16.55
CA GLY A 309 8.61 -6.78 17.13
C GLY A 309 7.37 -7.23 16.36
N SER A 310 6.82 -6.37 15.51
CA SER A 310 5.72 -6.66 14.58
C SER A 310 6.20 -7.51 13.39
N ASP A 311 5.27 -8.18 12.73
CA ASP A 311 5.48 -8.77 11.40
C ASP A 311 5.54 -7.71 10.28
N HIS A 312 5.29 -6.44 10.60
CA HIS A 312 5.57 -5.28 9.75
C HIS A 312 6.79 -4.47 10.24
N PHE A 313 7.50 -3.86 9.29
CA PHE A 313 8.44 -2.78 9.58
C PHE A 313 7.73 -1.42 9.50
N PRO A 314 8.01 -0.48 10.42
CA PRO A 314 7.52 0.88 10.27
C PRO A 314 8.14 1.58 9.06
N VAL A 315 7.43 2.53 8.48
CA VAL A 315 7.92 3.38 7.37
C VAL A 315 7.91 4.83 7.82
N TYR A 316 9.05 5.50 7.65
CA TYR A 316 9.19 6.94 7.86
C TYR A 316 9.25 7.65 6.51
N VAL A 317 8.37 8.63 6.31
CA VAL A 317 8.30 9.45 5.10
C VAL A 317 8.32 10.92 5.48
N VAL A 318 9.01 11.73 4.68
CA VAL A 318 8.98 13.18 4.74
C VAL A 318 8.62 13.69 3.36
N LEU A 319 7.51 14.42 3.28
CA LEU A 319 7.00 15.04 2.07
C LEU A 319 7.06 16.55 2.22
N GLN A 320 7.16 17.27 1.10
CA GLN A 320 7.05 18.73 1.05
C GLN A 320 6.03 19.13 -0.01
N THR A 321 5.04 19.94 0.36
CA THR A 321 4.09 20.51 -0.61
C THR A 321 4.70 21.71 -1.35
N GLY A 322 4.31 21.90 -2.61
CA GLY A 322 4.71 23.03 -3.44
C GLY A 322 4.05 23.01 -4.81
N ARG A 323 3.49 24.15 -5.25
CA ARG A 323 2.85 24.31 -6.57
C ARG A 323 3.79 24.03 -7.74
N GLU A 324 5.10 24.16 -7.53
CA GLU A 324 6.11 23.79 -8.52
C GLU A 324 6.13 22.29 -8.82
N PHE A 325 5.76 21.43 -7.86
CA PHE A 325 5.73 19.98 -8.04
C PHE A 325 4.53 19.54 -8.86
N GLU A 326 3.36 20.13 -8.59
CA GLU A 326 2.12 19.92 -9.34
C GLU A 326 2.31 20.13 -10.84
N ARG A 327 3.11 21.14 -11.23
CA ARG A 327 3.38 21.47 -12.65
C ARG A 327 4.31 20.50 -13.37
N VAL A 328 5.10 19.72 -12.63
CA VAL A 328 6.16 18.86 -13.21
C VAL A 328 5.91 17.38 -12.97
N GLN A 329 4.99 17.06 -12.06
CA GLN A 329 4.50 15.71 -11.80
C GLN A 329 3.23 15.51 -12.62
N GLN A 330 2.99 14.26 -13.00
CA GLN A 330 1.83 13.89 -13.80
C GLN A 330 1.15 12.72 -13.12
N GLU A 331 -0.16 12.82 -13.05
CA GLU A 331 -1.04 11.72 -12.69
C GLU A 331 -0.91 10.61 -13.72
N LEU A 332 -1.32 9.41 -13.34
CA LEU A 332 -1.44 8.33 -14.31
C LEU A 332 -2.65 8.60 -15.19
N GLU A 333 -2.52 8.36 -16.49
CA GLU A 333 -3.65 8.50 -17.42
C GLU A 333 -4.78 7.54 -17.01
N GLN A 334 -5.94 8.13 -16.72
CA GLN A 334 -7.18 7.41 -16.47
C GLN A 334 -7.90 7.16 -17.79
N THR A 335 -8.39 5.92 -17.99
CA THR A 335 -9.21 5.56 -19.15
C THR A 335 -10.67 5.33 -18.76
N ASP A 336 -11.60 5.44 -19.72
CA ASP A 336 -13.02 5.11 -19.50
C ASP A 336 -13.21 3.67 -18.97
N ALA A 337 -12.33 2.75 -19.38
CA ALA A 337 -12.34 1.38 -18.90
C ALA A 337 -11.93 1.27 -17.42
N ASP A 338 -11.04 2.16 -16.95
CA ASP A 338 -10.67 2.23 -15.54
C ASP A 338 -11.84 2.74 -14.69
N GLU A 339 -12.53 3.78 -15.15
CA GLU A 339 -13.73 4.30 -14.48
C GLU A 339 -14.80 3.21 -14.35
N GLN A 340 -15.07 2.50 -15.45
CA GLN A 340 -16.04 1.39 -15.43
C GLN A 340 -15.59 0.27 -14.48
N GLU A 341 -14.32 -0.13 -14.53
CA GLU A 341 -13.76 -1.15 -13.63
C GLU A 341 -13.89 -0.74 -12.15
N ALA A 342 -13.66 0.54 -11.84
CA ALA A 342 -13.79 1.06 -10.49
C ALA A 342 -15.25 1.05 -10.02
N GLN A 343 -16.18 1.55 -10.82
CA GLN A 343 -17.61 1.56 -10.50
C GLN A 343 -18.17 0.14 -10.30
N GLU A 344 -17.78 -0.82 -11.15
CA GLU A 344 -18.17 -2.22 -11.02
C GLU A 344 -17.65 -2.82 -9.70
N ALA A 345 -16.38 -2.57 -9.35
CA ALA A 345 -15.79 -3.07 -8.10
C ALA A 345 -16.44 -2.45 -6.85
N ILE A 346 -16.73 -1.13 -6.89
CA ILE A 346 -17.45 -0.43 -5.80
C ILE A 346 -18.84 -1.04 -5.60
N GLN A 347 -19.60 -1.20 -6.69
CA GLN A 347 -20.94 -1.79 -6.64
C GLN A 347 -20.91 -3.22 -6.09
N GLU A 348 -19.98 -4.06 -6.55
CA GLU A 348 -19.82 -5.43 -6.07
C GLU A 348 -19.50 -5.47 -4.57
N GLY A 349 -18.63 -4.55 -4.10
CA GLY A 349 -18.29 -4.40 -2.70
C GLY A 349 -19.47 -4.01 -1.82
N ILE A 350 -20.28 -3.03 -2.25
CA ILE A 350 -21.48 -2.60 -1.52
C ILE A 350 -22.50 -3.73 -1.44
N GLU A 351 -22.81 -4.37 -2.57
CA GLU A 351 -23.72 -5.51 -2.59
C GLU A 351 -23.25 -6.63 -1.66
N LYS A 352 -21.94 -6.86 -1.61
CA LYS A 352 -21.36 -7.88 -0.75
C LYS A 352 -21.45 -7.48 0.73
N ALA A 353 -21.17 -6.23 1.08
CA ALA A 353 -21.31 -5.74 2.44
C ALA A 353 -22.75 -5.91 2.95
N GLU A 354 -23.74 -5.57 2.11
CA GLU A 354 -25.16 -5.76 2.42
C GLU A 354 -25.53 -7.24 2.60
N LYS A 355 -25.02 -8.13 1.73
CA LYS A 355 -25.23 -9.59 1.84
C LYS A 355 -24.60 -10.18 3.10
N GLU A 356 -23.50 -9.59 3.58
CA GLU A 356 -22.80 -10.01 4.81
C GLU A 356 -23.39 -9.35 6.07
N GLU A 357 -24.51 -8.63 5.96
CA GLU A 357 -25.15 -7.87 7.06
C GLU A 357 -24.20 -6.86 7.75
N LYS A 358 -23.14 -6.44 7.04
CA LYS A 358 -22.28 -5.34 7.49
C LYS A 358 -23.04 -4.05 7.32
N ILE A 359 -23.21 -3.32 8.42
CA ILE A 359 -23.97 -2.08 8.41
C ILE A 359 -23.18 -1.01 7.65
N VAL A 360 -23.52 -0.79 6.38
CA VAL A 360 -23.02 0.32 5.57
C VAL A 360 -23.81 1.58 5.95
N THR A 361 -23.40 2.23 7.04
CA THR A 361 -24.03 3.47 7.53
C THR A 361 -23.32 4.74 7.10
N ASP A 362 -22.07 4.65 6.65
CA ASP A 362 -21.29 5.83 6.29
C ASP A 362 -21.87 6.52 5.04
N GLU A 363 -22.03 7.84 5.10
CA GLU A 363 -22.59 8.64 4.00
C GLU A 363 -21.78 8.46 2.71
N ILE A 364 -20.46 8.29 2.84
CA ILE A 364 -19.55 8.07 1.72
C ILE A 364 -19.97 6.85 0.88
N ALA A 365 -20.35 5.76 1.52
CA ALA A 365 -20.74 4.54 0.81
C ALA A 365 -22.20 4.57 0.35
N GLN A 366 -23.03 5.47 0.90
CA GLN A 366 -24.42 5.65 0.49
C GLN A 366 -24.55 6.36 -0.86
N ASP A 367 -23.61 7.24 -1.22
CA ASP A 367 -23.61 7.93 -2.52
C ASP A 367 -23.53 6.97 -3.72
N TYR A 368 -23.12 5.73 -3.46
CA TYR A 368 -22.98 4.66 -4.45
C TYR A 368 -24.10 3.59 -4.39
N LYS A 369 -25.14 3.80 -3.57
CA LYS A 369 -26.37 2.97 -3.58
C LYS A 369 -27.41 3.55 -4.54
#